data_AF-G9L0G1-F1
#
_entry.id   AF-G9L0G1-F1
#
_cell.length_a   1.000
_cell.length_b   1.000
_cell.length_c   1.000
_cell.angle_alpha   90.00
_cell.angle_beta   90.00
_cell.angle_gamma   90.00
#
_symmetry.space_group_name_H-M   'P 1'
#
loop_
_entity.id
_entity.type
_entity.pdbx_description
1 polymer ?
#
loop_
_entity_poly.entity_id
_entity_poly.type
_entity_poly.pdbx_seq_one_letter_code
_entity_poly.pdbx_strand_id
1 'polypeptide(L)'
;VAMGQGQADLAIQMLKECARNGDWLCLKNLHLVVSWLPVLEKELNTLQPKDTFRLWLTAEVHPHFTPILLQSSLKITYESPPGLKKNLMRTYESWTPEQINK
;
A
#
# COMPACT_ATOMS: atom_id res chain seq x y z
N VAL A 1 4.43 -8.27 -0.78
CA VAL A 1 5.90 -8.28 -0.57
C VAL A 1 6.25 -7.27 0.51
N ALA A 2 7.04 -7.65 1.51
CA ALA A 2 7.61 -6.70 2.46
C ALA A 2 8.96 -6.22 1.93
N MET A 3 9.15 -4.91 1.83
CA MET A 3 10.38 -4.34 1.30
C MET A 3 11.49 -4.43 2.36
N GLY A 4 12.64 -4.92 1.92
CA GLY A 4 13.83 -5.12 2.71
C GLY A 4 15.04 -5.37 1.80
N GLN A 5 16.19 -5.69 2.40
CA GLN A 5 17.41 -5.93 1.63
C GLN A 5 17.22 -7.07 0.61
N GLY A 6 17.58 -6.83 -0.64
CA GLY A 6 17.48 -7.81 -1.73
C GLY A 6 16.06 -8.07 -2.27
N GLN A 7 15.03 -7.38 -1.77
CA GLN A 7 13.64 -7.57 -2.23
C GLN A 7 13.25 -6.68 -3.41
N ALA A 8 14.09 -5.71 -3.77
CA ALA A 8 13.84 -4.73 -4.82
C ALA A 8 13.58 -5.38 -6.19
N ASP A 9 14.48 -6.27 -6.63
CA ASP A 9 14.37 -6.91 -7.94
C ASP A 9 13.16 -7.85 -8.02
N LEU A 10 12.95 -8.64 -6.96
CA LEU A 10 11.79 -9.52 -6.84
C LEU A 10 10.48 -8.72 -6.86
N ALA A 11 10.43 -7.57 -6.19
CA ALA A 11 9.26 -6.71 -6.18
C ALA A 11 8.92 -6.16 -7.58
N ILE A 12 9.92 -5.80 -8.41
CA ILE A 12 9.69 -5.40 -9.80
C ILE A 12 9.20 -6.57 -10.65
N GLN A 13 9.77 -7.76 -10.47
CA GLN A 13 9.32 -8.95 -11.20
C GLN A 13 7.84 -9.25 -10.89
N MET A 14 7.48 -9.26 -9.60
CA MET A 14 6.10 -9.47 -9.16
C MET A 14 5.16 -8.35 -9.64
N LEU A 15 5.63 -7.10 -9.67
CA LEU A 15 4.85 -5.98 -10.22
C LEU A 15 4.47 -6.24 -11.68
N LYS A 16 5.43 -6.64 -12.51
CA LYS A 16 5.20 -6.92 -13.94
C LYS A 16 4.27 -8.12 -14.14
N GLU A 17 4.44 -9.16 -13.33
CA GLU A 17 3.63 -10.36 -13.41
C GLU A 17 2.18 -10.11 -12.97
N CYS A 18 1.97 -9.50 -11.80
CA CYS A 18 0.63 -9.15 -11.32
C CYS A 18 -0.07 -8.16 -12.27
N ALA A 19 0.66 -7.20 -12.85
CA ALA A 19 0.11 -6.25 -13.81
C ALA A 19 -0.42 -6.94 -15.08
N ARG A 20 0.30 -7.96 -15.56
CA ARG A 20 -0.09 -8.76 -16.73
C ARG A 20 -1.29 -9.66 -16.43
N ASN A 21 -1.28 -10.32 -15.26
CA ASN A 21 -2.34 -11.24 -14.87
C ASN A 21 -3.62 -10.49 -14.45
N GLY A 22 -3.47 -9.28 -13.91
CA GLY A 22 -4.53 -8.48 -13.31
C GLY A 22 -4.73 -8.74 -11.82
N ASP A 23 -3.72 -9.30 -11.15
CA ASP A 23 -3.74 -9.66 -9.74
C ASP A 23 -3.44 -8.45 -8.84
N TRP A 24 -3.68 -8.59 -7.54
CA TRP A 24 -3.40 -7.51 -6.59
C TRP A 24 -2.01 -7.67 -6.01
N LEU A 25 -1.25 -6.58 -5.99
CA LEU A 25 0.07 -6.53 -5.37
C LEU A 25 0.07 -5.56 -4.20
N CYS A 26 0.57 -5.99 -3.05
CA CYS A 26 0.77 -5.14 -1.88
C CYS A 26 2.26 -5.07 -1.55
N LEU A 27 2.85 -3.87 -1.64
CA LEU A 27 4.22 -3.57 -1.21
C LEU A 27 4.19 -2.91 0.17
N LYS A 28 4.89 -3.52 1.14
CA LYS A 28 4.92 -3.04 2.53
C LYS A 28 6.25 -2.41 2.89
N ASN A 29 6.25 -1.48 3.83
CA ASN A 29 7.44 -0.86 4.43
C ASN A 29 8.34 -0.12 3.43
N LEU A 30 7.72 0.62 2.49
CA LEU A 30 8.45 1.37 1.46
C LEU A 30 9.39 2.45 2.03
N HIS A 31 9.13 2.92 3.26
CA HIS A 31 9.98 3.87 3.97
C HIS A 31 11.38 3.33 4.30
N LEU A 32 11.60 2.00 4.22
CA LEU A 32 12.93 1.39 4.41
C LEU A 32 13.79 1.40 3.14
N VAL A 33 13.18 1.60 1.96
CA VAL A 33 13.84 1.46 0.64
C VAL A 33 13.66 2.73 -0.20
N VAL A 34 13.85 3.89 0.43
CA VAL A 34 13.58 5.20 -0.16
C VAL A 34 14.41 5.47 -1.42
N SER A 35 15.66 4.97 -1.45
CA SER A 35 16.55 5.07 -2.61
C SER A 35 16.05 4.31 -3.84
N TRP A 36 15.17 3.32 -3.67
CA TRP A 36 14.62 2.49 -4.75
C TRP A 36 13.30 3.04 -5.31
N LEU A 37 12.64 3.97 -4.62
CA LEU A 37 11.36 4.55 -5.06
C LEU A 37 11.40 5.17 -6.47
N PRO A 38 12.47 5.88 -6.91
CA PRO A 38 12.55 6.40 -8.26
C PRO A 38 12.55 5.29 -9.33
N VAL A 39 13.08 4.11 -9.01
CA VAL A 39 13.07 2.94 -9.91
C VAL A 39 11.65 2.40 -10.02
N LEU A 40 10.97 2.23 -8.87
CA LEU A 40 9.57 1.81 -8.83
C LEU A 40 8.68 2.77 -9.64
N GLU A 41 8.86 4.07 -9.47
CA GLU A 41 8.11 5.11 -10.20
C GLU A 41 8.29 4.99 -11.72
N LYS A 42 9.53 4.83 -12.19
CA LYS A 42 9.83 4.64 -13.62
C LYS A 42 9.13 3.41 -14.18
N GLU A 43 9.14 2.31 -13.42
CA GLU A 43 8.46 1.08 -13.82
C GLU A 43 6.94 1.27 -13.86
N LEU A 44 6.35 1.97 -12.89
CA LEU A 44 4.90 2.28 -12.88
C LEU A 44 4.47 3.14 -14.07
N ASN A 45 5.28 4.13 -14.45
CA ASN A 45 5.01 4.96 -15.64
C ASN A 45 5.11 4.19 -16.96
N THR A 46 5.89 3.11 -16.99
CA THR A 46 6.08 2.28 -18.21
C THR A 46 5.08 1.12 -18.26
N LEU A 47 4.48 0.77 -17.13
CA LEU A 47 3.58 -0.36 -16.98
C LEU A 47 2.27 -0.14 -17.75
N GLN A 48 1.81 -1.17 -18.47
CA GLN A 48 0.44 -1.22 -19.01
C GLN A 48 -0.34 -2.29 -18.23
N PRO A 49 -1.00 -1.91 -17.12
CA PRO A 49 -1.73 -2.85 -16.28
C PRO A 49 -3.08 -3.21 -16.91
N LYS A 50 -3.57 -4.41 -16.58
CA LYS A 50 -4.94 -4.83 -16.84
C LYS A 50 -5.92 -4.11 -15.89
N ASP A 51 -7.17 -3.91 -16.31
CA ASP A 51 -8.17 -3.14 -15.56
C ASP A 51 -8.46 -3.66 -14.14
N THR A 52 -8.22 -4.95 -13.88
CA THR A 52 -8.43 -5.59 -12.56
C THR A 52 -7.24 -5.44 -11.62
N PHE A 53 -6.07 -5.03 -12.12
CA PHE A 53 -4.85 -4.87 -11.35
C PHE A 53 -5.02 -3.77 -10.29
N ARG A 54 -4.57 -4.04 -9.06
CA ARG A 54 -4.53 -3.05 -7.99
C ARG A 54 -3.18 -3.12 -7.27
N LEU A 55 -2.55 -1.96 -7.13
CA LEU A 55 -1.31 -1.80 -6.38
C LEU A 55 -1.59 -1.10 -5.05
N TRP A 56 -1.23 -1.78 -3.96
CA TRP A 56 -1.31 -1.25 -2.60
C TRP A 56 0.09 -0.99 -2.07
N LEU A 57 0.27 0.18 -1.47
CA LEU A 57 1.55 0.64 -0.93
C LEU A 57 1.36 0.96 0.55
N THR A 58 2.22 0.42 1.42
CA THR A 58 2.29 0.83 2.83
C THR A 58 3.64 1.47 3.14
N ALA A 59 3.60 2.62 3.78
CA ALA A 59 4.76 3.40 4.16
C ALA A 59 4.49 4.14 5.47
N GLU A 60 5.56 4.49 6.17
CA GLU A 60 5.52 5.45 7.28
C GLU A 60 5.99 6.80 6.77
N VAL A 61 5.81 7.85 7.57
CA VAL A 61 6.26 9.19 7.23
C VAL A 61 7.78 9.20 7.09
N HIS A 62 8.28 9.59 5.93
CA HIS A 62 9.72 9.71 5.67
C HIS A 62 10.02 11.00 4.89
N PRO A 63 10.97 11.86 5.34
CA PRO A 63 11.21 13.17 4.73
C PRO A 63 11.73 13.10 3.29
N HIS A 64 12.45 12.04 2.94
CA HIS A 64 13.01 11.85 1.59
C HIS A 64 12.10 11.03 0.65
N PHE A 65 10.83 10.83 1.01
CA PHE A 65 9.91 10.07 0.16
C PHE A 65 9.64 10.83 -1.15
N THR A 66 9.64 10.13 -2.28
CA THR A 66 9.57 10.74 -3.61
C THR A 66 8.23 11.46 -3.84
N PRO A 67 8.22 12.76 -4.17
CA PRO A 67 6.99 13.53 -4.33
C PRO A 67 6.16 13.08 -5.54
N ILE A 68 6.79 12.54 -6.58
CA ILE A 68 6.11 12.13 -7.80
C ILE A 68 5.21 10.91 -7.56
N LEU A 69 5.70 9.92 -6.79
CA LEU A 69 4.89 8.79 -6.34
C LEU A 69 3.70 9.25 -5.48
N LEU A 70 3.89 10.28 -4.64
CA LEU A 70 2.81 10.86 -3.83
C LEU A 70 1.77 11.63 -4.65
N GLN A 71 2.16 12.20 -5.79
CA GLN A 71 1.24 12.90 -6.70
C GLN A 71 0.37 11.91 -7.49
N SER A 72 0.94 10.79 -7.91
CA SER A 72 0.24 9.75 -8.69
C SER A 72 -0.56 8.76 -7.83
N SER A 73 -0.40 8.79 -6.49
CA SER A 73 -1.04 7.84 -5.59
C SER A 73 -2.21 8.44 -4.79
N LEU A 74 -3.23 7.63 -4.52
CA LEU A 74 -4.25 7.91 -3.53
C LEU A 74 -3.65 7.76 -2.12
N LYS A 75 -3.71 8.81 -1.31
CA LYS A 75 -3.13 8.85 0.04
C LYS A 75 -4.22 8.66 1.07
N ILE A 76 -4.03 7.69 1.96
CA ILE A 76 -4.96 7.39 3.05
C ILE A 76 -4.14 7.33 4.34
N THR A 77 -4.56 8.12 5.33
CA THR A 77 -3.94 8.11 6.66
C THR A 77 -4.65 7.07 7.52
N TYR A 78 -3.89 6.10 8.06
CA TYR A 78 -4.42 5.09 8.96
C TYR A 78 -4.11 5.46 10.41
N GLU A 79 -4.98 6.27 11.01
CA GLU A 79 -4.87 6.72 12.39
C GLU A 79 -6.06 6.25 13.24
N SER A 80 -5.90 6.30 14.57
CA SER A 80 -7.00 6.09 15.49
C SER A 80 -8.00 7.24 15.38
N PRO A 81 -9.32 6.97 15.37
CA PRO A 81 -10.30 8.03 15.22
C PRO A 81 -10.25 8.95 16.46
N PRO A 82 -10.30 10.28 16.27
CA PRO A 82 -10.24 11.21 17.39
C PRO A 82 -11.52 11.13 18.23
N GLY A 83 -11.35 10.88 19.53
CA GLY A 83 -12.42 10.87 20.53
C GLY A 83 -12.97 9.48 20.89
N LEU A 84 -13.28 9.29 22.18
CA LEU A 84 -13.72 8.02 22.76
C LEU A 84 -14.95 7.44 22.06
N LYS A 85 -15.96 8.28 21.77
CA LYS A 85 -17.20 7.85 21.10
C LYS A 85 -16.94 7.28 19.69
N LYS A 86 -16.07 7.93 18.91
CA LYS A 86 -15.73 7.45 17.56
C LYS A 86 -14.89 6.18 17.60
N ASN A 87 -14.04 6.04 18.62
CA ASN A 87 -13.29 4.81 18.86
C ASN A 87 -14.24 3.63 19.15
N LEU A 88 -15.20 3.80 20.09
CA LEU A 88 -16.20 2.78 20.37
C LEU A 88 -17.04 2.44 19.13
N MET A 89 -17.51 3.42 18.36
CA MET A 89 -18.28 3.14 17.14
C MET A 89 -17.48 2.30 16.14
N ARG A 90 -16.19 2.61 15.91
CA ARG A 90 -15.33 1.81 15.04
C ARG A 90 -15.17 0.37 15.55
N THR A 91 -15.08 0.19 16.87
CA THR A 91 -15.03 -1.14 17.48
C THR A 91 -16.34 -1.89 17.25
N TYR A 92 -17.50 -1.28 17.51
CA TYR A 92 -18.80 -1.92 17.28
C TYR A 92 -19.06 -2.23 15.80
N GLU A 93 -18.64 -1.35 14.88
CA GLU A 93 -18.73 -1.60 13.43
C GLU A 93 -17.83 -2.76 12.96
N SER A 94 -16.70 -2.97 13.63
CA SER A 94 -15.80 -4.09 13.30
C SER A 94 -16.30 -5.45 13.80
N TRP A 95 -17.27 -5.47 14.72
CA TRP A 95 -17.83 -6.70 15.26
C TRP A 95 -19.00 -7.15 14.39
N THR A 96 -19.07 -8.44 14.10
CA THR A 96 -20.25 -8.98 13.43
C THR A 96 -21.39 -9.14 14.43
N PRO A 97 -22.66 -9.01 14.01
CA PRO A 97 -23.82 -9.17 14.89
C PRO A 97 -23.82 -10.50 15.66
N GLU A 98 -23.27 -11.55 15.07
CA GLU A 98 -23.12 -12.90 15.64
C GLU A 98 -22.18 -12.93 16.86
N GLN A 99 -21.16 -12.06 16.89
CA GLN A 99 -20.21 -11.97 18.00
C GLN A 99 -20.79 -11.21 19.20
N ILE A 100 -21.77 -10.34 18.95
CA ILE A 100 -22.41 -9.48 19.97
C ILE A 100 -23.56 -10.22 20.66
N ASN A 101 -24.25 -11.13 19.97
CA ASN A 101 -25.53 -11.69 20.40
C ASN A 101 -25.42 -13.04 21.16
N LYS A 102 -24.33 -13.25 21.92
CA LYS A 102 -24.16 -14.42 22.80
C LYS A 102 -24.71 -14.19 24.20
#